data_AF-A0AAU9TYZ5-F1
#
_entry.id   AF-A0AAU9TYZ5-F1
#
_cell.length_a   1.000
_cell.length_b   1.000
_cell.length_c   1.000
_cell.angle_alpha   90.00
_cell.angle_beta   90.00
_cell.angle_gamma   90.00
#
_symmetry.space_group_name_H-M   'P 1'
#
loop_
_entity.id
_entity.type
_entity.pdbx_description
1 polymer ?
#
loop_
_entity_poly.entity_id
_entity_poly.type
_entity_poly.pdbx_seq_one_letter_code
_entity_poly.pdbx_strand_id
1 'polypeptide(L)'
;MNSKVLLAFCVVLTIASAVPQSGMIGWPPAGLANPWIPPWISAAPWYPQWTQCTTIGSSCLDCSTKLVCTKIGGIQRTCTDPTKPHCNLGECSATPSEECAISAAPAS
;
A
#
# COMPACT_ATOMS: atom_id res chain seq x y z
N MET A 1 -20.19 -24.73 35.36
CA MET A 1 -18.91 -24.58 34.64
C MET A 1 -19.19 -24.97 33.19
N ASN A 2 -19.44 -24.12 32.19
CA ASN A 2 -18.46 -23.22 31.55
C ASN A 2 -19.07 -22.31 30.45
N SER A 3 -20.39 -22.05 30.46
CA SER A 3 -21.01 -21.16 29.46
C SER A 3 -20.50 -19.71 29.54
N LYS A 4 -20.26 -19.20 30.76
CA LYS A 4 -19.65 -17.89 30.99
C LYS A 4 -18.20 -17.81 30.49
N VAL A 5 -17.48 -18.94 30.53
CA VAL A 5 -16.09 -19.03 30.04
C VAL A 5 -16.05 -19.04 28.52
N LEU A 6 -16.98 -19.75 27.86
CA LEU A 6 -17.13 -19.74 26.40
C LEU A 6 -17.51 -18.36 25.88
N LEU A 7 -18.45 -17.67 26.53
CA LEU A 7 -18.82 -16.30 26.15
C LEU A 7 -17.65 -15.32 26.32
N ALA A 8 -16.92 -15.41 27.42
CA ALA A 8 -15.73 -14.58 27.64
C ALA A 8 -14.66 -14.85 26.56
N PHE A 9 -14.44 -16.11 26.19
CA PHE A 9 -13.46 -16.48 25.18
C PHE A 9 -13.86 -15.99 23.78
N CYS A 10 -15.15 -16.12 23.41
CA CYS A 10 -15.66 -15.58 22.14
C CYS A 10 -15.53 -14.06 22.06
N VAL A 11 -15.82 -13.34 23.16
CA VAL A 11 -15.67 -11.88 23.20
C VAL A 11 -14.21 -11.46 23.10
N VAL A 12 -13.29 -12.18 23.74
CA VAL A 12 -11.85 -11.91 23.62
C VAL A 12 -11.34 -12.18 22.19
N LEU A 13 -11.80 -13.25 21.55
CA LEU A 13 -11.44 -13.58 20.16
C LEU A 13 -11.95 -12.55 19.15
N THR A 14 -13.18 -12.05 19.32
CA THR A 14 -13.73 -11.02 18.43
C THR A 14 -13.06 -9.66 18.61
N ILE A 15 -12.64 -9.31 19.83
CA ILE A 15 -11.86 -8.10 20.08
C ILE A 15 -10.45 -8.23 19.50
N ALA A 16 -9.82 -9.40 19.63
CA ALA A 16 -8.47 -9.62 19.12
C ALA A 16 -8.37 -9.57 17.59
N SER A 17 -9.39 -10.03 16.85
CA SER A 17 -9.42 -9.94 15.38
C SER A 17 -9.75 -8.54 14.84
N ALA A 18 -10.29 -7.66 15.70
CA ALA A 18 -10.56 -6.27 15.36
C ALA A 18 -9.34 -5.35 15.57
N VAL A 19 -8.24 -5.86 16.14
CA VAL A 19 -6.99 -5.11 16.25
C VAL A 19 -6.26 -5.18 14.91
N PRO A 20 -6.12 -4.07 14.16
CA PRO A 20 -5.28 -4.06 12.98
C PRO A 20 -3.87 -4.48 13.41
N GLN A 21 -3.33 -5.52 12.78
CA GLN A 21 -1.97 -6.00 13.04
C GLN A 21 -0.99 -4.83 12.83
N SER A 22 -0.58 -4.22 13.93
CA SER A 22 0.47 -3.22 13.94
C SER A 22 1.74 -3.87 13.41
N GLY A 23 2.26 -3.31 12.33
CA GLY A 23 3.42 -3.79 11.60
C GLY A 23 4.62 -4.10 12.50
N MET A 24 5.50 -4.95 11.98
CA MET A 24 6.78 -5.30 12.58
C MET A 24 7.50 -4.09 13.18
N ILE A 25 8.23 -4.34 14.26
CA ILE A 25 9.20 -3.45 14.89
C ILE A 25 10.02 -2.74 13.78
N GLY A 26 9.74 -1.45 13.58
CA GLY A 26 10.44 -0.58 12.63
C GLY A 26 9.63 -0.10 11.41
N TRP A 27 8.45 -0.67 11.14
CA TRP A 27 7.57 -0.21 10.06
C TRP A 27 6.19 0.09 10.63
N PRO A 28 5.73 1.35 10.58
CA PRO A 28 4.42 1.66 11.10
C PRO A 28 3.34 0.98 10.21
N PRO A 29 2.20 0.59 10.80
CA PRO A 29 1.08 0.04 10.03
C PRO A 29 0.58 1.06 9.01
N ALA A 30 -0.07 0.58 7.93
CA ALA A 30 -0.78 1.42 6.94
C ALA A 30 -1.41 2.64 7.60
N GLY A 31 -0.94 3.82 7.22
CA GLY A 31 -1.53 5.09 7.66
C GLY A 31 -1.03 5.65 8.99
N LEU A 32 -0.12 4.99 9.71
CA LEU A 32 0.59 5.62 10.83
C LEU A 32 1.93 6.16 10.31
N ALA A 33 2.10 7.48 10.32
CA ALA A 33 3.39 8.09 10.03
C ALA A 33 4.41 7.66 11.11
N ASN A 34 5.61 7.25 10.71
CA ASN A 34 6.70 7.04 11.65
C ASN A 34 6.96 8.37 12.39
N PRO A 35 6.83 8.46 13.73
CA PRO A 35 6.92 9.72 14.46
C PRO A 35 8.26 10.45 14.30
N TRP A 36 9.31 9.72 13.92
CA TRP A 36 10.66 10.24 13.71
C TRP A 36 10.87 10.81 12.30
N ILE A 37 9.92 10.59 11.41
CA ILE A 37 9.97 11.12 10.04
C ILE A 37 9.17 12.42 10.02
N PRO A 38 9.80 13.54 9.65
CA PRO A 38 9.10 14.81 9.55
C PRO A 38 7.89 14.72 8.61
N PRO A 39 6.78 15.42 8.91
CA PRO A 39 5.56 15.37 8.10
C PRO A 39 5.78 15.75 6.63
N TRP A 40 6.72 16.66 6.36
CA TRP A 40 7.07 17.10 5.01
C TRP A 40 7.79 16.01 4.20
N ILE A 41 8.40 15.01 4.84
CA ILE A 41 8.94 13.82 4.19
C ILE A 41 7.84 12.80 3.98
N SER A 42 7.07 12.47 5.02
CA SER A 42 6.04 11.42 4.93
C SER A 42 4.87 11.78 4.01
N ALA A 43 4.62 13.07 3.77
CA ALA A 43 3.62 13.55 2.82
C ALA A 43 4.16 13.74 1.39
N ALA A 44 5.47 13.56 1.18
CA ALA A 44 6.05 13.80 -0.12
C ALA A 44 5.63 12.71 -1.14
N PRO A 45 5.35 13.06 -2.41
CA PRO A 45 4.92 12.10 -3.42
C PRO A 45 5.95 10.99 -3.72
N TRP A 46 7.23 11.29 -3.51
CA TRP A 46 8.32 10.34 -3.70
C TRP A 46 8.48 9.36 -2.53
N TYR A 47 7.87 9.65 -1.38
CA TYR A 47 8.00 8.83 -0.19
C TYR A 47 7.13 7.58 -0.32
N PRO A 48 7.70 6.37 -0.17
CA PRO A 48 6.93 5.15 -0.30
C PRO A 48 5.89 5.02 0.82
N GLN A 49 4.64 4.76 0.45
CA GLN A 49 3.56 4.54 1.42
C GLN A 49 3.31 3.05 1.57
N TRP A 50 3.12 2.61 2.81
CA TRP A 50 2.74 1.23 3.07
C TRP A 50 1.23 1.06 2.87
N THR A 51 0.84 -0.03 2.21
CA THR A 51 -0.57 -0.34 1.93
C THR A 51 -0.85 -1.83 2.12
N GLN A 52 -2.08 -2.16 2.44
CA GLN A 52 -2.53 -3.55 2.57
C GLN A 52 -2.77 -4.14 1.19
N CYS A 53 -2.24 -5.33 0.93
CA CYS A 53 -2.53 -6.08 -0.29
C CYS A 53 -2.33 -7.58 -0.08
N THR A 54 -3.05 -8.37 -0.89
CA THR A 54 -3.17 -9.82 -0.72
C THR A 54 -2.48 -10.62 -1.82
N THR A 55 -2.30 -10.04 -3.01
CA THR A 55 -1.67 -10.70 -4.16
C THR A 55 -0.18 -10.35 -4.20
N ILE A 56 0.69 -11.34 -4.00
CA ILE A 56 2.15 -11.16 -4.10
C ILE A 56 2.52 -10.83 -5.55
N GLY A 57 3.34 -9.80 -5.73
CA GLY A 57 3.82 -9.38 -7.05
C GLY A 57 3.94 -7.87 -7.15
N SER A 58 4.19 -7.40 -8.37
CA SER A 58 4.19 -5.99 -8.72
C SER A 58 3.02 -5.68 -9.63
N SER A 59 2.28 -4.61 -9.33
CA SER A 59 1.17 -4.11 -10.15
C SER A 59 1.21 -2.59 -10.25
N CYS A 60 0.52 -2.05 -11.24
CA CYS A 60 0.26 -0.62 -11.31
C CYS A 60 -1.02 -0.31 -10.55
N LEU A 61 -0.96 0.66 -9.64
CA LEU A 61 -2.14 1.22 -8.99
C LEU A 61 -2.77 2.29 -9.87
N ASP A 62 -1.91 3.11 -10.49
CA ASP A 62 -2.27 4.18 -11.41
C ASP A 62 -1.23 4.26 -12.52
N CYS A 63 -1.47 5.13 -13.49
CA CYS A 63 -0.58 5.38 -14.62
C CYS A 63 0.84 5.85 -14.25
N SER A 64 1.06 6.30 -13.01
CA SER A 64 2.35 6.75 -12.49
C SER A 64 2.67 6.17 -11.11
N THR A 65 1.86 5.23 -10.61
CA THR A 65 2.04 4.65 -9.27
C THR A 65 2.20 3.14 -9.39
N LYS A 66 3.31 2.61 -8.88
CA LYS A 66 3.52 1.17 -8.76
C LYS A 66 3.27 0.69 -7.34
N LEU A 67 2.80 -0.56 -7.22
CA LEU A 67 2.62 -1.28 -5.98
C LEU A 67 3.46 -2.55 -6.00
N VAL A 68 4.26 -2.75 -4.96
CA VAL A 68 5.01 -3.99 -4.73
C VAL A 68 4.42 -4.68 -3.52
N CYS A 69 3.78 -5.82 -3.73
CA CYS A 69 3.10 -6.60 -2.72
C CYS A 69 3.91 -7.82 -2.30
N THR A 70 4.03 -7.99 -0.99
CA THR A 70 4.67 -9.12 -0.33
C THR A 70 3.65 -9.89 0.51
N LYS A 71 4.09 -10.96 1.19
CA LYS A 71 3.23 -11.78 2.05
C LYS A 71 2.58 -11.02 3.21
N ILE A 72 3.11 -9.87 3.60
CA ILE A 72 2.69 -9.12 4.79
C ILE A 72 2.01 -7.79 4.46
N GLY A 73 1.80 -7.48 3.18
CA GLY A 73 1.40 -6.17 2.69
C GLY A 73 2.37 -5.64 1.64
N GLY A 74 2.19 -4.40 1.23
CA GLY A 74 2.91 -3.82 0.11
C GLY A 74 3.30 -2.37 0.26
N ILE A 75 4.12 -1.92 -0.68
CA ILE A 75 4.59 -0.55 -0.76
C ILE A 75 4.11 0.04 -2.08
N GLN A 76 3.37 1.14 -2.01
CA GLN A 76 3.06 1.96 -3.17
C GLN A 76 4.06 3.11 -3.29
N ARG A 77 4.50 3.38 -4.51
CA ARG A 77 5.45 4.46 -4.81
C ARG A 77 5.15 5.04 -6.18
N THR A 78 5.19 6.36 -6.29
CA THR A 78 5.12 7.08 -7.57
C THR A 78 6.41 6.86 -8.38
N CYS A 79 6.27 6.75 -9.69
CA CYS A 79 7.36 6.75 -10.65
C CYS A 79 7.94 8.17 -10.74
N THR A 80 8.99 8.41 -9.94
CA THR A 80 9.62 9.73 -9.79
C THR A 80 10.72 10.00 -10.81
N ASP A 81 11.12 8.99 -11.57
CA ASP A 81 12.15 9.15 -12.60
C ASP A 81 11.54 9.86 -13.82
N PRO A 82 12.04 11.05 -14.21
CA PRO A 82 11.50 11.79 -15.35
C PRO A 82 11.64 11.05 -16.68
N THR A 83 12.57 10.10 -16.79
CA THR A 83 12.74 9.26 -17.98
C THR A 83 11.80 8.06 -17.99
N LYS A 84 11.20 7.72 -16.84
CA LYS A 84 10.29 6.59 -16.66
C LYS A 84 9.09 7.00 -15.78
N PRO A 85 8.29 7.99 -16.22
CA PRO A 85 7.23 8.57 -15.39
C PRO A 85 5.98 7.67 -15.31
N HIS A 86 5.91 6.63 -16.14
CA HIS A 86 4.72 5.80 -16.26
C HIS A 86 4.88 4.47 -15.55
N CYS A 87 3.81 3.93 -14.99
CA CYS A 87 3.76 2.54 -14.58
C CYS A 87 3.28 1.67 -15.75
N ASN A 88 4.01 0.58 -16.01
CA ASN A 88 3.70 -0.42 -17.02
C ASN A 88 4.02 -1.82 -16.49
N LEU A 89 3.01 -2.70 -16.43
CA LEU A 89 3.13 -4.08 -15.92
C LEU A 89 3.78 -4.20 -14.53
N GLY A 90 3.51 -3.22 -13.65
CA GLY A 90 4.06 -3.17 -12.29
C GLY A 90 5.46 -2.55 -12.18
N GLU A 91 6.01 -2.02 -13.26
CA GLU A 91 7.31 -1.37 -13.28
C GLU A 91 7.26 0.06 -13.84
N CYS A 92 8.16 0.92 -13.37
CA CYS A 92 8.27 2.26 -13.93
C CYS A 92 8.96 2.19 -15.30
N SER A 93 8.31 2.75 -16.30
CA SER A 93 8.65 2.68 -17.72
C SER A 93 8.54 4.04 -18.38
N ALA A 94 9.29 4.21 -19.47
CA ALA A 94 9.15 5.34 -20.38
C ALA A 94 7.86 5.27 -21.20
N THR A 95 7.30 4.07 -21.37
CA THR A 95 6.09 3.83 -22.16
C THR A 95 4.89 3.64 -21.24
N PRO A 96 3.79 4.40 -21.42
CA PRO A 96 2.58 4.21 -20.64
C PRO A 96 1.96 2.83 -20.86
N SER A 97 1.23 2.34 -19.86
CA SER A 97 0.35 1.17 -20.03
C SER A 97 -0.72 1.47 -21.09
N GLU A 98 -1.24 0.43 -21.75
CA GLU A 98 -2.28 0.58 -22.78
C GLU A 98 -3.52 1.34 -22.26
N GLU A 99 -3.95 1.03 -21.04
CA GLU A 99 -5.05 1.71 -20.35
C GLU A 99 -4.78 3.21 -20.09
N CYS A 100 -3.52 3.57 -19.89
CA CYS A 100 -3.08 4.93 -19.58
C CYS A 100 -2.74 5.75 -20.82
N ALA A 101 -2.37 5.10 -21.93
CA ALA A 101 -2.09 5.74 -23.20
C ALA A 101 -3.36 6.39 -23.79
N ILE A 102 -4.53 5.78 -23.56
CA ILE A 102 -5.82 6.25 -24.08
C ILE A 102 -6.25 7.56 -23.40
N SER A 103 -5.91 7.74 -22.11
CA SER A 103 -6.20 8.99 -21.39
C SER A 103 -5.26 10.15 -21.72
N ALA A 104 -4.15 9.90 -22.43
CA ALA A 104 -3.17 10.92 -22.80
C ALA A 104 -3.42 11.54 -24.18
N ALA A 105 -4.40 11.04 -24.95
CA ALA A 105 -4.83 11.68 -26.18
C ALA A 105 -5.74 12.87 -25.83
N PRO A 106 -5.39 14.13 -26.18
CA PRO A 106 -6.37 15.20 -26.11
C PRO A 106 -7.52 14.84 -27.07
N ALA A 107 -8.75 14.85 -26.55
CA ALA A 107 -9.94 14.82 -27.37
C ALA A 107 -9.81 15.91 -28.44
N SER A 108 -9.72 15.48 -29.70
CA SER A 108 -9.70 16.35 -30.87
C SER A 108 -11.12 16.57 -31.35
#